data_AF-A0A7S0DM99-F1
#
_entry.id   AF-A0A7S0DM99-F1
#
_cell.length_a   1.000
_cell.length_b   1.000
_cell.length_c   1.000
_cell.angle_alpha   90.00
_cell.angle_beta   90.00
_cell.angle_gamma   90.00
#
_symmetry.space_group_name_H-M   'P 1'
#
loop_
_entity.id
_entity.type
_entity.pdbx_description
1 polymer ?
#
loop_
_entity_poly.entity_id
_entity_poly.type
_entity_poly.pdbx_seq_one_letter_code
_entity_poly.pdbx_strand_id
1 'polypeptide(L)'
;MYDLYTYIKNTYIQSVKKIEAERKKIQNEKKILMCRKKLEMSLDKLIPKLKEVNQVAQEMEKPIVFELKLQQRSDSIEALTATEQADRLAAMDPVVVVTNKKTGQRWIWSQKKFDQRRFMIMDQFHQFQEGLLQKGSAADDPFWDPPSSVMIGRAFMYLKALSHLVEIDEKFDVVDIKGKGVAKISVKILPMGLDNEELDYLREPKELLGMSFKLKIVIQSVEGLPDDFAYYPKVKFLFQDKNMETSEVPGKSVDPKFGWENELEFNSADEELLDYFLHSVAVF
;
A
#
# COMPACT_ATOMS: atom_id res chain seq x y z
N MET A 1 12.08 59.04 1.13
CA MET A 1 11.07 58.49 2.08
C MET A 1 10.54 57.12 1.65
N TYR A 2 10.51 56.79 0.35
CA TYR A 2 10.05 55.51 -0.18
C TYR A 2 11.00 54.31 0.12
N ASP A 3 12.31 54.57 0.20
CA ASP A 3 13.32 53.51 0.41
C ASP A 3 13.36 52.94 1.83
N LEU A 4 13.19 53.79 2.85
CA LEU A 4 13.21 53.35 4.25
C LEU A 4 11.97 52.49 4.59
N TYR A 5 10.80 52.90 4.10
CA TYR A 5 9.56 52.14 4.29
C TYR A 5 9.64 50.76 3.61
N THR A 6 10.16 50.70 2.38
CA THR A 6 10.34 49.44 1.63
C THR A 6 11.35 48.53 2.31
N TYR A 7 12.47 49.08 2.81
CA TYR A 7 13.47 48.32 3.57
C TYR A 7 12.90 47.72 4.87
N ILE A 8 12.17 48.52 5.66
CA ILE A 8 11.54 48.05 6.91
C ILE A 8 10.48 46.98 6.61
N LYS A 9 9.64 47.19 5.59
CA LYS A 9 8.62 46.22 5.17
C LYS A 9 9.24 44.90 4.72
N ASN A 10 10.30 44.93 3.93
CA ASN A 10 11.00 43.72 3.48
C ASN A 10 11.68 42.99 4.63
N THR A 11 12.33 43.70 5.55
CA THR A 11 12.96 43.13 6.75
C THR A 11 11.91 42.46 7.64
N TYR A 12 10.76 43.12 7.83
CA TYR A 12 9.63 42.55 8.56
C TYR A 12 9.09 41.27 7.89
N ILE A 13 8.85 41.29 6.58
CA ILE A 13 8.39 40.11 5.82
C ILE A 13 9.39 38.95 5.95
N GLN A 14 10.70 39.22 5.86
CA GLN A 14 11.71 38.19 6.05
C GLN A 14 11.71 37.62 7.48
N SER A 15 11.54 38.48 8.48
CA SER A 15 11.46 38.03 9.88
C SER A 15 10.23 37.16 10.13
N VAL A 16 9.07 37.50 9.57
CA VAL A 16 7.84 36.71 9.67
C VAL A 16 8.01 35.35 8.99
N LYS A 17 8.54 35.32 7.75
CA LYS A 17 8.83 34.06 7.03
C LYS A 17 9.78 33.15 7.82
N LYS A 18 10.78 33.72 8.50
CA LYS A 18 11.71 32.96 9.33
C LYS A 18 11.01 32.33 10.54
N ILE A 19 10.17 33.10 11.25
CA ILE A 19 9.39 32.62 12.38
C ILE A 19 8.42 31.51 11.95
N GLU A 20 7.74 31.67 10.81
CA GLU A 20 6.85 30.64 10.27
C GLU A 20 7.59 29.35 9.89
N ALA A 21 8.76 29.48 9.26
CA ALA A 21 9.61 28.34 8.93
C ALA A 21 10.09 27.61 10.19
N GLU A 22 10.53 28.33 11.23
CA GLU A 22 10.91 27.76 12.52
C GLU A 22 9.74 27.05 13.21
N ARG A 23 8.54 27.64 13.19
CA ARG A 23 7.32 26.99 13.71
C ARG A 23 6.98 25.70 12.97
N LYS A 24 7.02 25.72 11.63
CA LYS A 24 6.80 24.52 10.81
C LYS A 24 7.83 23.44 11.10
N LYS A 25 9.10 23.81 11.29
CA LYS A 25 10.17 22.89 11.66
C LYS A 25 9.92 22.22 13.02
N ILE A 26 9.60 23.01 14.05
CA ILE A 26 9.29 22.50 15.39
C ILE A 26 8.06 21.59 15.35
N GLN A 27 7.03 21.95 14.57
CA GLN A 27 5.83 21.12 14.40
C GLN A 27 6.16 19.78 13.73
N ASN A 28 6.98 19.77 12.68
CA ASN A 28 7.41 18.55 12.02
C ASN A 28 8.23 17.65 12.95
N GLU A 29 9.19 18.21 13.68
CA GLU A 29 9.98 17.47 14.68
C GLU A 29 9.10 16.82 15.75
N LYS A 30 8.08 17.53 16.25
CA LYS A 30 7.09 16.97 17.16
C LYS A 30 6.29 15.83 16.51
N LYS A 31 5.85 15.98 15.26
CA LYS A 31 5.11 14.95 14.52
C LYS A 31 5.96 13.68 14.36
N ILE A 32 7.22 13.81 13.98
CA ILE A 32 8.19 12.70 13.87
C ILE A 32 8.34 11.99 15.22
N LEU A 33 8.57 12.74 16.30
CA LEU A 33 8.73 12.19 17.64
C LEU A 33 7.48 11.41 18.09
N MET A 34 6.29 11.94 17.84
CA MET A 34 5.03 11.28 18.18
C MET A 34 4.84 9.97 17.40
N CYS A 35 5.07 9.99 16.08
CA CYS A 35 4.94 8.80 15.24
C CYS A 35 5.93 7.70 15.68
N ARG A 36 7.18 8.09 15.95
CA ARG A 36 8.21 7.18 16.46
C ARG A 36 7.81 6.55 17.80
N LYS A 37 7.36 7.35 18.76
CA LYS A 37 6.91 6.84 20.07
C LYS A 37 5.75 5.86 19.94
N LYS A 38 4.77 6.15 19.06
CA LYS A 38 3.64 5.25 18.81
C LYS A 38 4.11 3.90 18.27
N LEU A 39 5.09 3.92 17.36
CA LEU A 39 5.67 2.70 16.83
C LEU A 39 6.42 1.93 17.92
N GLU A 40 7.32 2.59 18.67
CA GLU A 40 8.07 2.01 19.79
C GLU A 40 7.15 1.33 20.81
N MET A 41 6.09 2.01 21.27
CA MET A 41 5.10 1.44 22.18
C MET A 41 4.41 0.19 21.64
N SER A 42 4.23 0.10 20.32
CA SER A 42 3.61 -1.07 19.68
C SER A 42 4.60 -2.23 19.60
N LEU A 43 5.88 -1.95 19.35
CA LEU A 43 6.96 -2.94 19.36
C LEU A 43 7.18 -3.50 20.77
N ASP A 44 7.21 -2.65 21.80
CA ASP A 44 7.38 -3.05 23.20
C ASP A 44 6.29 -4.03 23.67
N LYS A 45 5.07 -3.88 23.15
CA LYS A 45 3.97 -4.82 23.42
C LYS A 45 4.08 -6.13 22.64
N LEU A 46 4.61 -6.08 21.42
CA LEU A 46 4.68 -7.24 20.52
C LEU A 46 5.86 -8.15 20.84
N ILE A 47 7.04 -7.58 21.10
CA ILE A 47 8.29 -8.34 21.29
C ILE A 47 8.16 -9.43 22.38
N PRO A 48 7.60 -9.16 23.58
CA PRO A 48 7.40 -10.19 24.60
C PRO A 48 6.47 -11.31 24.14
N LYS A 49 5.35 -10.97 23.49
CA LYS A 49 4.37 -11.95 22.98
C LYS A 49 4.98 -12.85 21.89
N LEU A 50 5.82 -12.28 21.03
CA LEU A 50 6.55 -13.04 20.00
C LEU A 50 7.53 -14.05 20.62
N LYS A 51 8.26 -13.64 21.67
CA LYS A 51 9.18 -14.55 22.38
C LYS A 51 8.44 -15.73 23.00
N GLU A 52 7.32 -15.45 23.67
CA GLU A 52 6.47 -16.47 24.29
C GLU A 52 5.89 -17.44 23.25
N VAL A 53 5.33 -16.95 22.15
CA VAL A 53 4.78 -17.82 21.09
C VAL A 53 5.87 -18.65 20.41
N ASN A 54 7.07 -18.10 20.20
CA ASN A 54 8.20 -18.86 19.67
C ASN A 54 8.68 -19.95 20.64
N GLN A 55 8.69 -19.67 21.94
CA GLN A 55 9.01 -20.67 22.97
C GLN A 55 7.98 -21.81 22.96
N VAL A 56 6.69 -21.48 22.95
CA VAL A 56 5.61 -22.47 22.83
C VAL A 56 5.73 -23.30 21.55
N ALA A 57 6.02 -22.67 20.41
CA ALA A 57 6.25 -23.38 19.16
C ALA A 57 7.41 -24.38 19.27
N GLN A 58 8.50 -24.00 19.96
CA GLN A 58 9.64 -24.88 20.20
C GLN A 58 9.28 -26.05 21.13
N GLU A 59 8.56 -25.79 22.22
CA GLU A 59 8.13 -26.83 23.18
C GLU A 59 7.15 -27.84 22.55
N MET A 60 6.30 -27.39 21.63
CA MET A 60 5.40 -28.25 20.85
C MET A 60 6.06 -28.86 19.60
N GLU A 61 7.37 -28.70 19.43
CA GLU A 61 8.15 -29.16 18.27
C GLU A 61 7.61 -28.67 16.90
N LYS A 62 6.94 -27.52 16.88
CA LYS A 62 6.41 -26.89 15.67
C LYS A 62 7.56 -26.22 14.91
N PRO A 63 7.72 -26.49 13.60
CA PRO A 63 8.79 -25.91 12.79
C PRO A 63 8.48 -24.47 12.33
N ILE A 64 7.97 -23.64 13.23
CA ILE A 64 7.45 -22.31 12.93
C ILE A 64 8.24 -21.27 13.71
N VAL A 65 8.58 -20.15 13.07
CA VAL A 65 9.18 -18.99 13.74
C VAL A 65 8.40 -17.73 13.40
N PHE A 66 8.18 -16.92 14.42
CA PHE A 66 7.54 -15.63 14.36
C PHE A 66 8.60 -14.52 14.48
N GLU A 67 8.68 -13.64 13.48
CA GLU A 67 9.58 -12.49 13.44
C GLU A 67 8.80 -11.18 13.36
N LEU A 68 9.30 -10.14 14.01
CA LEU A 68 8.75 -8.79 13.91
C LEU A 68 9.38 -8.03 12.73
N LYS A 69 8.56 -7.47 11.85
CA LYS A 69 9.01 -6.56 10.77
C LYS A 69 8.13 -5.32 10.70
N LEU A 70 8.65 -4.28 10.08
CA LEU A 70 7.87 -3.09 9.72
C LEU A 70 7.45 -3.22 8.26
N GLN A 71 6.18 -2.95 7.98
CA GLN A 71 5.63 -2.95 6.63
C GLN A 71 4.89 -1.64 6.38
N GLN A 72 5.15 -1.04 5.22
CA GLN A 72 4.41 0.13 4.77
C GLN A 72 2.97 -0.29 4.44
N ARG A 73 2.01 0.42 5.02
CA ARG A 73 0.58 0.32 4.71
C ARG A 73 0.34 0.49 3.22
N SER A 74 -0.60 -0.30 2.71
CA SER A 74 -0.96 -0.35 1.30
C SER A 74 -2.45 -0.15 1.07
N ASP A 75 -3.12 0.47 2.04
CA ASP A 75 -4.55 0.73 2.04
C ASP A 75 -4.90 2.13 1.53
N SER A 76 -3.91 3.00 1.32
CA SER A 76 -4.09 4.39 0.94
C SER A 76 -2.93 4.88 0.08
N ILE A 77 -3.20 5.78 -0.87
CA ILE A 77 -2.19 6.34 -1.77
C ILE A 77 -1.20 7.19 -0.97
N GLU A 78 -1.68 7.95 0.01
CA GLU A 78 -0.86 8.80 0.89
C GLU A 78 0.17 7.98 1.66
N ALA A 79 -0.21 6.79 2.13
CA ALA A 79 0.72 5.90 2.81
C ALA A 79 1.80 5.38 1.85
N LEU A 80 1.42 5.06 0.61
CA LEU A 80 2.28 4.50 -0.42
C LEU A 80 3.25 5.53 -1.02
N THR A 81 2.81 6.77 -1.15
CA THR A 81 3.60 7.89 -1.71
C THR A 81 4.25 8.77 -0.66
N ALA A 82 4.18 8.40 0.63
CA ALA A 82 4.75 9.16 1.72
C ALA A 82 6.25 9.48 1.48
N THR A 83 6.56 10.75 1.23
CA THR A 83 7.93 11.22 0.99
C THR A 83 8.52 11.87 2.24
N GLU A 84 7.72 12.55 3.06
CA GLU A 84 8.22 13.14 4.30
C GLU A 84 8.50 12.07 5.36
N GLN A 85 9.51 12.29 6.20
CA GLN A 85 9.91 11.32 7.22
C GLN A 85 8.77 11.01 8.21
N ALA A 86 8.02 12.04 8.63
CA ALA A 86 6.91 11.88 9.55
C ALA A 86 5.82 10.97 8.95
N ASP A 87 5.49 11.19 7.68
CA ASP A 87 4.44 10.44 6.98
C ASP A 87 4.89 9.02 6.68
N ARG A 88 6.17 8.82 6.32
CA ARG A 88 6.75 7.48 6.18
C ARG A 88 6.67 6.67 7.48
N LEU A 89 6.94 7.30 8.62
CA LEU A 89 6.80 6.64 9.92
C LEU A 89 5.33 6.36 10.26
N ALA A 90 4.43 7.28 9.95
CA ALA A 90 3.00 7.11 10.18
C ALA A 90 2.37 6.03 9.26
N ALA A 91 2.98 5.80 8.09
CA ALA A 91 2.57 4.79 7.13
C ALA A 91 3.13 3.38 7.43
N MET A 92 3.95 3.21 8.47
CA MET A 92 4.55 1.91 8.80
C MET A 92 3.80 1.24 9.94
N ASP A 93 3.39 -0.01 9.72
CA ASP A 93 2.80 -0.86 10.74
C ASP A 93 3.74 -2.01 11.13
N PRO A 94 3.80 -2.37 12.42
CA PRO A 94 4.45 -3.60 12.85
C PRO A 94 3.62 -4.81 12.42
N VAL A 95 4.26 -5.73 11.72
CA VAL A 95 3.68 -6.98 11.25
C VAL A 95 4.50 -8.17 11.76
N VAL A 96 3.83 -9.32 11.90
CA VAL A 96 4.46 -10.57 12.31
C VAL A 96 4.65 -11.45 11.08
N VAL A 97 5.91 -11.72 10.73
CA VAL A 97 6.26 -12.67 9.68
C VAL A 97 6.37 -14.05 10.29
N VAL A 98 5.50 -14.96 9.86
CA VAL A 98 5.47 -16.35 10.30
C VAL A 98 6.15 -17.19 9.23
N THR A 99 7.21 -17.89 9.59
CA THR A 99 7.99 -18.72 8.66
C THR A 99 7.95 -20.18 9.09
N ASN A 100 7.54 -21.06 8.17
CA ASN A 100 7.70 -22.49 8.32
C ASN A 100 9.12 -22.89 7.89
N LYS A 101 9.93 -23.33 8.85
CA LYS A 101 11.34 -23.72 8.64
C LYS A 101 11.50 -24.97 7.78
N LYS A 102 10.50 -25.86 7.72
CA LYS A 102 10.55 -27.07 6.89
C LYS A 102 10.22 -26.79 5.43
N THR A 103 9.21 -25.96 5.18
CA THR A 103 8.72 -25.70 3.81
C THR A 103 9.26 -24.41 3.20
N GLY A 104 9.81 -23.51 4.02
CA GLY A 104 10.19 -22.15 3.60
C GLY A 104 9.02 -21.20 3.40
N GLN A 105 7.77 -21.66 3.61
CA GLN A 105 6.57 -20.82 3.45
C GLN A 105 6.56 -19.69 4.48
N ARG A 106 6.10 -18.52 4.02
CA ARG A 106 6.02 -17.31 4.85
C ARG A 106 4.65 -16.68 4.76
N TRP A 107 4.14 -16.26 5.91
CA TRP A 107 2.91 -15.49 6.04
C TRP A 107 3.21 -14.17 6.73
N ILE A 108 2.39 -13.16 6.45
CA ILE A 108 2.44 -11.87 7.13
C ILE A 108 1.12 -11.68 7.87
N TRP A 109 1.21 -11.54 9.18
CA TRP A 109 0.06 -11.32 10.05
C TRP A 109 0.05 -9.89 10.57
N SER A 110 -1.11 -9.25 10.49
CA SER A 110 -1.36 -8.01 11.23
C SER A 110 -1.26 -8.28 12.73
N GLN A 111 -0.98 -7.24 13.51
CA GLN A 111 -0.97 -7.33 14.97
C GLN A 111 -2.27 -7.93 15.52
N LYS A 112 -3.43 -7.52 14.98
CA LYS A 112 -4.74 -8.05 15.35
C LYS A 112 -4.85 -9.55 15.10
N LYS A 113 -4.43 -10.02 13.91
CA LYS A 113 -4.47 -11.45 13.58
C LYS A 113 -3.52 -12.25 14.46
N PHE A 114 -2.32 -11.73 14.71
CA PHE A 114 -1.36 -12.37 15.60
C PHE A 114 -1.90 -12.50 17.03
N ASP A 115 -2.51 -11.45 17.58
CA ASP A 115 -3.11 -11.53 18.92
C ASP A 115 -4.21 -12.60 18.99
N GLN A 116 -5.09 -12.66 17.99
CA GLN A 116 -6.11 -13.71 17.89
C GLN A 116 -5.51 -15.12 17.81
N ARG A 117 -4.53 -15.32 16.91
CA ARG A 117 -3.86 -16.62 16.76
C ARG A 117 -3.05 -17.01 18.00
N ARG A 118 -2.43 -16.06 18.69
CA ARG A 118 -1.73 -16.30 19.96
C ARG A 118 -2.67 -16.88 21.00
N PHE A 119 -3.89 -16.36 21.14
CA PHE A 119 -4.86 -16.96 22.08
C PHE A 119 -5.15 -18.42 21.75
N MET A 120 -5.34 -18.76 20.47
CA MET A 120 -5.55 -20.14 20.03
C MET A 120 -4.33 -21.02 20.27
N ILE A 121 -3.12 -20.50 20.01
CA ILE A 121 -1.85 -21.19 20.27
C ILE A 121 -1.71 -21.52 21.76
N MET A 122 -2.00 -20.55 22.64
CA MET A 122 -1.88 -20.76 24.10
C MET A 122 -2.90 -21.78 24.60
N ASP A 123 -4.13 -21.75 24.09
CA ASP A 123 -5.15 -22.75 24.42
C ASP A 123 -4.72 -24.17 24.02
N GLN A 124 -4.21 -24.34 22.80
CA GLN A 124 -3.66 -25.63 22.35
C GLN A 124 -2.42 -26.05 23.13
N PHE A 125 -1.59 -25.11 23.55
CA PHE A 125 -0.42 -25.41 24.37
C PHE A 125 -0.80 -25.92 25.77
N HIS A 126 -1.82 -25.34 26.41
CA HIS A 126 -2.34 -25.87 27.67
C HIS A 126 -2.89 -27.29 27.50
N GLN A 127 -3.68 -27.54 26.45
CA GLN A 127 -4.17 -28.89 26.15
C GLN A 127 -3.02 -29.88 25.88
N PHE A 128 -1.94 -29.43 25.24
CA PHE A 128 -0.74 -30.23 25.02
C PHE A 128 -0.05 -30.60 26.33
N GLN A 129 0.10 -29.65 27.26
CA GLN A 129 0.70 -29.89 28.57
C GLN A 129 -0.13 -30.87 29.42
N GLU A 130 -1.46 -30.84 29.28
CA GLU A 130 -2.38 -31.78 29.93
C GLU A 130 -2.46 -33.14 29.22
N GLY A 131 -1.81 -33.30 28.05
CA GLY A 131 -1.87 -34.51 27.23
C GLY A 131 -3.22 -34.71 26.54
N LEU A 132 -4.06 -33.67 26.45
CA LEU A 132 -5.41 -33.68 25.88
C LEU A 132 -5.48 -33.22 24.43
N LEU A 133 -4.36 -32.78 23.85
CA LEU A 133 -4.32 -32.25 22.48
C LEU A 133 -4.70 -33.33 21.46
N GLN A 134 -5.89 -33.19 20.87
CA GLN A 134 -6.35 -34.07 19.80
C GLN A 134 -5.73 -33.66 18.45
N LYS A 135 -5.49 -34.63 17.56
CA LYS A 135 -5.06 -34.33 16.18
C LYS A 135 -6.22 -33.70 15.41
N GLY A 136 -6.19 -32.38 15.26
CA GLY A 136 -7.10 -31.63 14.39
C GLY A 136 -6.66 -31.65 12.91
N SER A 137 -7.48 -31.05 12.05
CA SER A 137 -7.10 -30.82 10.65
C SER A 137 -6.06 -29.70 10.53
N ALA A 138 -5.41 -29.55 9.37
CA ALA A 138 -4.48 -28.43 9.14
C ALA A 138 -5.17 -27.06 9.26
N ALA A 139 -6.47 -26.96 8.99
CA ALA A 139 -7.24 -25.73 9.16
C ALA A 139 -7.42 -25.34 10.64
N ASP A 140 -7.36 -26.31 11.54
CA ASP A 140 -7.47 -26.12 12.99
C ASP A 140 -6.11 -25.82 13.64
N ASP A 141 -5.00 -25.90 12.90
CA ASP A 141 -3.67 -25.57 13.39
C ASP A 141 -3.49 -24.04 13.45
N PRO A 142 -3.37 -23.44 14.65
CA PRO A 142 -3.28 -22.00 14.82
C PRO A 142 -1.91 -21.45 14.43
N PHE A 143 -0.92 -22.31 14.14
CA PHE A 143 0.38 -21.94 13.60
C PHE A 143 0.39 -21.88 12.07
N TRP A 144 -0.71 -22.27 11.41
CA TRP A 144 -0.78 -22.40 9.96
C TRP A 144 -1.82 -21.45 9.34
N ASP A 145 -1.50 -21.01 8.13
CA ASP A 145 -2.41 -20.31 7.23
C ASP A 145 -2.38 -20.99 5.85
N PRO A 146 -3.50 -20.98 5.10
CA PRO A 146 -3.46 -21.37 3.70
C PRO A 146 -2.46 -20.50 2.92
N PRO A 147 -1.91 -21.01 1.81
CA PRO A 147 -1.09 -20.20 0.91
C PRO A 147 -1.83 -18.91 0.55
N SER A 148 -1.17 -17.77 0.74
CA SER A 148 -1.71 -16.45 0.39
C SER A 148 -0.81 -15.76 -0.62
N SER A 149 -1.38 -14.82 -1.37
CA SER A 149 -0.65 -14.03 -2.36
C SER A 149 0.43 -13.20 -1.69
N VAL A 150 1.62 -13.18 -2.29
CA VAL A 150 2.75 -12.35 -1.85
C VAL A 150 2.85 -11.13 -2.76
N MET A 151 2.97 -9.94 -2.18
CA MET A 151 3.21 -8.72 -2.94
C MET A 151 4.64 -8.73 -3.50
N ILE A 152 4.75 -8.73 -4.83
CA ILE A 152 6.05 -8.78 -5.55
C ILE A 152 6.63 -7.36 -5.68
N GLY A 153 5.78 -6.39 -5.97
CA GLY A 153 6.15 -4.99 -6.09
C GLY A 153 4.93 -4.12 -6.35
N ARG A 154 5.18 -2.86 -6.69
CA ARG A 154 4.16 -1.85 -7.01
C ARG A 154 4.57 -1.02 -8.21
N ALA A 155 3.62 -0.55 -8.99
CA ALA A 155 3.85 0.45 -10.03
C ALA A 155 3.04 1.71 -9.73
N PHE A 156 3.60 2.86 -10.09
CA PHE A 156 2.98 4.18 -9.87
C PHE A 156 2.73 4.85 -11.22
N MET A 157 1.50 5.31 -11.44
CA MET A 157 1.08 5.98 -12.66
C MET A 157 0.54 7.37 -12.34
N TYR A 158 1.16 8.40 -12.90
CA TYR A 158 0.68 9.78 -12.76
C TYR A 158 -0.59 9.99 -13.58
N LEU A 159 -1.56 10.67 -12.99
CA LEU A 159 -2.89 10.83 -13.58
C LEU A 159 -3.08 12.15 -14.32
N LYS A 160 -2.03 12.97 -14.41
CA LYS A 160 -2.09 14.33 -14.96
C LYS A 160 -2.60 14.38 -16.41
N ALA A 161 -2.35 13.35 -17.21
CA ALA A 161 -2.89 13.26 -18.57
C ALA A 161 -4.44 13.25 -18.57
N LEU A 162 -5.06 12.60 -17.58
CA LEU A 162 -6.52 12.48 -17.47
C LEU A 162 -7.20 13.80 -17.15
N SER A 163 -6.50 14.78 -16.56
CA SER A 163 -7.08 16.12 -16.35
C SER A 163 -7.31 16.89 -17.66
N HIS A 164 -6.68 16.42 -18.74
CA HIS A 164 -6.90 16.90 -20.11
C HIS A 164 -7.71 15.92 -20.97
N LEU A 165 -8.31 14.89 -20.36
CA LEU A 165 -8.95 13.76 -21.04
C LEU A 165 -8.04 13.02 -22.04
N VAL A 166 -6.71 13.11 -21.86
CA VAL A 166 -5.76 12.36 -22.68
C VAL A 166 -5.66 10.94 -22.14
N GLU A 167 -5.85 9.94 -23.00
CA GLU A 167 -5.73 8.55 -22.59
C GLU A 167 -4.30 8.18 -22.16
N ILE A 168 -4.21 7.20 -21.27
CA ILE A 168 -2.94 6.59 -20.87
C ILE A 168 -2.93 5.18 -21.47
N ASP A 169 -1.88 4.83 -22.21
CA ASP A 169 -1.64 3.46 -22.72
C ASP A 169 -0.13 3.21 -22.67
N GLU A 170 0.36 2.85 -21.48
CA GLU A 170 1.79 2.82 -21.18
C GLU A 170 2.18 1.61 -20.32
N LYS A 171 3.49 1.33 -20.28
CA LYS A 171 4.09 0.33 -19.41
C LYS A 171 4.83 0.99 -18.25
N PHE A 172 4.52 0.55 -17.04
CA PHE A 172 5.11 1.07 -15.81
C PHE A 172 6.03 0.03 -15.17
N ASP A 173 7.16 0.49 -14.63
CA ASP A 173 8.07 -0.38 -13.87
C ASP A 173 7.42 -0.76 -12.53
N VAL A 174 7.37 -2.06 -12.27
CA VAL A 174 6.99 -2.61 -10.97
C VAL A 174 8.25 -2.68 -10.11
N VAL A 175 8.25 -1.98 -8.98
CA VAL A 175 9.37 -1.93 -8.04
C VAL A 175 9.05 -2.67 -6.75
N ASP A 176 10.03 -3.40 -6.22
CA ASP A 176 9.90 -4.07 -4.92
C ASP A 176 9.99 -3.06 -3.75
N ILE A 177 9.87 -3.56 -2.52
CA ILE A 177 9.97 -2.76 -1.29
C ILE A 177 11.33 -2.07 -1.11
N LYS A 178 12.36 -2.44 -1.88
CA LYS A 178 13.70 -1.83 -1.88
C LYS A 178 13.89 -0.86 -3.05
N GLY A 179 12.86 -0.63 -3.86
CA GLY A 179 12.92 0.20 -5.05
C GLY A 179 13.60 -0.47 -6.25
N LYS A 180 13.86 -1.78 -6.20
CA LYS A 180 14.43 -2.50 -7.33
C LYS A 180 13.32 -2.85 -8.32
N GLY A 181 13.50 -2.54 -9.59
CA GLY A 181 12.62 -2.99 -10.67
C GLY A 181 12.59 -4.53 -10.74
N VAL A 182 11.39 -5.11 -10.70
CA VAL A 182 11.16 -6.57 -10.69
C VAL A 182 10.28 -7.05 -11.82
N ALA A 183 9.47 -6.18 -12.44
CA ALA A 183 8.61 -6.51 -13.59
C ALA A 183 8.17 -5.21 -14.29
N LYS A 184 7.38 -5.33 -15.36
CA LYS A 184 6.68 -4.20 -16.01
C LYS A 184 5.19 -4.50 -16.13
N ILE A 185 4.33 -3.57 -15.79
CA ILE A 185 2.87 -3.70 -15.96
C ILE A 185 2.39 -2.82 -17.11
N SER A 186 1.53 -3.36 -17.97
CA SER A 186 0.90 -2.65 -19.10
C SER A 186 -0.52 -2.26 -18.70
N VAL A 187 -0.78 -0.97 -18.65
CA VAL A 187 -2.05 -0.39 -18.19
C VAL A 187 -2.57 0.60 -19.21
N LYS A 188 -3.88 0.56 -19.44
CA LYS A 188 -4.59 1.53 -20.26
C LYS A 188 -5.73 2.18 -19.48
N ILE A 189 -5.85 3.50 -19.53
CA ILE A 189 -7.01 4.27 -19.03
C ILE A 189 -7.54 5.15 -20.16
N LEU A 190 -8.81 4.95 -20.49
CA LEU A 190 -9.51 5.63 -21.57
C LEU A 190 -10.63 6.52 -21.01
N PRO A 191 -10.54 7.85 -21.13
CA PRO A 191 -11.67 8.75 -20.92
C PRO A 191 -12.66 8.64 -22.07
N MET A 192 -13.95 8.57 -21.74
CA MET A 192 -15.03 8.42 -22.71
C MET A 192 -16.31 9.01 -22.13
N GLY A 193 -17.23 9.43 -23.00
CA GLY A 193 -18.52 9.92 -22.54
C GLY A 193 -19.39 8.81 -21.95
N LEU A 194 -20.50 9.19 -21.32
CA LEU A 194 -21.36 8.23 -20.60
C LEU A 194 -21.96 7.18 -21.55
N ASP A 195 -22.20 7.53 -22.82
CA ASP A 195 -22.74 6.65 -23.85
C ASP A 195 -21.65 5.95 -24.69
N ASN A 196 -20.40 5.96 -24.23
CA ASN A 196 -19.20 5.42 -24.91
C ASN A 196 -18.73 6.22 -26.12
N GLU A 197 -19.11 7.48 -26.24
CA GLU A 197 -18.59 8.41 -27.23
C GLU A 197 -17.15 8.84 -26.92
N GLU A 198 -16.38 9.11 -27.97
CA GLU A 198 -15.05 9.72 -27.84
C GLU A 198 -15.19 11.17 -27.36
N LEU A 199 -14.30 11.59 -26.46
CA LEU A 199 -14.25 12.94 -25.93
C LEU A 199 -13.05 13.69 -26.53
N ASP A 200 -13.25 14.97 -26.85
CA ASP A 200 -12.17 15.85 -27.25
C ASP A 200 -11.22 16.13 -26.06
N TYR A 201 -9.93 16.24 -26.34
CA TYR A 201 -8.94 16.66 -25.34
C TYR A 201 -9.17 18.09 -24.89
N LEU A 202 -9.01 18.33 -23.58
CA LEU A 202 -9.20 19.63 -22.97
C LEU A 202 -7.92 20.46 -23.03
N ARG A 203 -8.05 21.77 -23.24
CA ARG A 203 -6.89 22.66 -23.29
C ARG A 203 -6.42 23.02 -21.89
N GLU A 204 -7.36 23.35 -21.01
CA GLU A 204 -7.09 23.64 -19.61
C GLU A 204 -7.75 22.59 -18.70
N PRO A 205 -7.05 22.11 -17.64
CA PRO A 205 -7.61 21.12 -16.72
C PRO A 205 -8.94 21.54 -16.07
N LYS A 206 -9.15 22.85 -15.89
CA LYS A 206 -10.37 23.40 -15.27
C LYS A 206 -11.61 23.20 -16.12
N GLU A 207 -11.46 22.97 -17.42
CA GLU A 207 -12.57 22.64 -18.32
C GLU A 207 -13.25 21.33 -17.94
N LEU A 208 -12.55 20.45 -17.21
CA LEU A 208 -13.09 19.19 -16.71
C LEU A 208 -14.23 19.41 -15.70
N LEU A 209 -14.19 20.51 -14.93
CA LEU A 209 -15.13 20.75 -13.83
C LEU A 209 -16.58 20.81 -14.35
N GLY A 210 -17.45 20.02 -13.72
CA GLY A 210 -18.85 19.88 -14.08
C GLY A 210 -19.13 18.94 -15.26
N MET A 211 -18.10 18.42 -15.94
CA MET A 211 -18.30 17.45 -17.02
C MET A 211 -18.74 16.08 -16.48
N SER A 212 -19.60 15.40 -17.24
CA SER A 212 -19.95 14.00 -17.01
C SER A 212 -19.17 13.12 -17.99
N PHE A 213 -18.50 12.10 -17.48
CA PHE A 213 -17.70 11.18 -18.29
C PHE A 213 -17.48 9.88 -17.52
N LYS A 214 -16.87 8.89 -18.17
CA LYS A 214 -16.40 7.67 -17.52
C LYS A 214 -14.98 7.35 -17.92
N LEU A 215 -14.29 6.64 -17.04
CA LEU A 215 -12.96 6.10 -17.28
C LEU A 215 -13.05 4.59 -17.43
N LYS A 216 -12.65 4.08 -18.60
CA LYS A 216 -12.42 2.65 -18.80
C LYS A 216 -10.98 2.31 -18.50
N ILE A 217 -10.78 1.49 -17.48
CA ILE A 217 -9.48 1.08 -16.95
C ILE A 217 -9.24 -0.36 -17.39
N VAL A 218 -8.09 -0.62 -18.02
CA VAL A 218 -7.72 -1.93 -18.53
C VAL A 218 -6.34 -2.30 -18.01
N ILE A 219 -6.26 -3.39 -17.25
CA ILE A 219 -5.00 -4.01 -16.87
C ILE A 219 -4.72 -5.10 -17.90
N GLN A 220 -3.77 -4.83 -18.80
CA GLN A 220 -3.53 -5.67 -19.97
C GLN A 220 -2.68 -6.90 -19.59
N SER A 221 -1.47 -6.66 -19.07
CA SER A 221 -0.50 -7.71 -18.76
C SER A 221 0.57 -7.24 -17.79
N VAL A 222 1.29 -8.20 -17.21
CA VAL A 222 2.59 -7.96 -16.57
C VAL A 222 3.65 -8.75 -17.33
N GLU A 223 4.87 -8.22 -17.41
CA GLU A 223 6.01 -8.82 -18.08
C GLU A 223 7.19 -8.95 -17.09
N GLY A 224 7.85 -10.11 -17.11
CA GLY A 224 9.08 -10.35 -16.38
C GLY A 224 8.91 -10.58 -14.88
N LEU A 225 7.78 -11.15 -14.41
CA LEU A 225 7.65 -11.54 -13.01
C LEU A 225 8.79 -12.50 -12.59
N PRO A 226 9.35 -12.38 -11.37
CA PRO A 226 10.33 -13.35 -10.91
C PRO A 226 9.73 -14.76 -10.87
N ASP A 227 10.43 -15.72 -11.44
CA ASP A 227 9.95 -17.08 -11.69
C ASP A 227 9.37 -17.78 -10.43
N ASP A 228 9.99 -17.54 -9.28
CA ASP A 228 9.58 -18.08 -7.97
C ASP A 228 8.22 -17.54 -7.48
N PHE A 229 7.78 -16.39 -7.99
CA PHE A 229 6.54 -15.71 -7.59
C PHE A 229 5.48 -15.66 -8.70
N ALA A 230 5.73 -16.34 -9.82
CA ALA A 230 4.89 -16.29 -11.01
C ALA A 230 3.64 -17.20 -10.97
N TYR A 231 3.28 -17.76 -9.82
CA TYR A 231 2.12 -18.65 -9.68
C TYR A 231 0.86 -17.89 -9.27
N TYR A 232 -0.24 -18.10 -10.01
CA TYR A 232 -1.53 -17.44 -9.79
C TYR A 232 -1.43 -15.91 -9.67
N PRO A 233 -0.74 -15.22 -10.61
CA PRO A 233 -0.54 -13.79 -10.49
C PRO A 233 -1.88 -13.04 -10.60
N LYS A 234 -1.98 -11.94 -9.84
CA LYS A 234 -3.07 -10.97 -9.87
C LYS A 234 -2.54 -9.58 -9.58
N VAL A 235 -3.29 -8.56 -9.98
CA VAL A 235 -2.97 -7.14 -9.74
C VAL A 235 -4.03 -6.55 -8.83
N LYS A 236 -3.59 -5.73 -7.87
CA LYS A 236 -4.47 -4.89 -7.05
C LYS A 236 -4.28 -3.46 -7.48
N PHE A 237 -5.38 -2.73 -7.61
CA PHE A 237 -5.39 -1.38 -8.14
C PHE A 237 -6.07 -0.44 -7.15
N LEU A 238 -5.39 0.63 -6.81
CA LEU A 238 -5.90 1.70 -5.96
C LEU A 238 -6.04 2.99 -6.76
N PHE A 239 -7.28 3.46 -6.88
CA PHE A 239 -7.65 4.69 -7.59
C PHE A 239 -8.63 5.48 -6.72
N GLN A 240 -8.24 6.70 -6.35
CA GLN A 240 -8.86 7.43 -5.24
C GLN A 240 -8.93 6.50 -4.01
N ASP A 241 -10.13 6.36 -3.42
CA ASP A 241 -10.40 5.45 -2.30
C ASP A 241 -10.88 4.05 -2.74
N LYS A 242 -10.95 3.79 -4.06
CA LYS A 242 -11.46 2.52 -4.60
C LYS A 242 -10.32 1.51 -4.73
N ASN A 243 -10.47 0.39 -4.03
CA ASN A 243 -9.59 -0.76 -4.14
C ASN A 243 -10.25 -1.84 -5.02
N MET A 244 -9.57 -2.21 -6.10
CA MET A 244 -10.02 -3.20 -7.09
C MET A 244 -8.95 -4.27 -7.27
N GLU A 245 -9.34 -5.44 -7.75
CA GLU A 245 -8.40 -6.51 -8.06
C GLU A 245 -8.80 -7.28 -9.30
N THR A 246 -7.81 -7.75 -10.05
CA THR A 246 -8.02 -8.66 -11.17
C THR A 246 -8.32 -10.07 -10.65
N SER A 247 -8.95 -10.90 -11.49
CA SER A 247 -8.92 -12.34 -11.28
C SER A 247 -7.48 -12.86 -11.35
N GLU A 248 -7.23 -13.99 -10.69
CA GLU A 248 -5.95 -14.70 -10.76
C GLU A 248 -5.80 -15.37 -12.13
N VAL A 249 -4.62 -15.27 -12.73
CA VAL A 249 -4.27 -16.04 -13.93
C VAL A 249 -3.88 -17.46 -13.50
N PRO A 250 -4.63 -18.51 -13.89
CA PRO A 250 -4.36 -19.86 -13.38
C PRO A 250 -2.96 -20.38 -13.74
N GLY A 251 -2.31 -21.03 -12.77
CA GLY A 251 -1.02 -21.67 -12.98
C GLY A 251 0.16 -20.70 -12.94
N LYS A 252 1.30 -21.13 -13.51
CA LYS A 252 2.53 -20.33 -13.53
C LYS A 252 2.62 -19.51 -14.82
N SER A 253 2.84 -18.21 -14.70
CA SER A 253 3.04 -17.32 -15.83
C SER A 253 3.96 -16.15 -15.45
N VAL A 254 5.13 -16.08 -16.08
CA VAL A 254 6.08 -14.97 -15.93
C VAL A 254 5.58 -13.69 -16.60
N ASP A 255 4.84 -13.85 -17.70
CA ASP A 255 4.26 -12.76 -18.48
C ASP A 255 2.72 -12.87 -18.54
N PRO A 256 2.01 -12.78 -17.40
CA PRO A 256 0.57 -13.01 -17.36
C PRO A 256 -0.19 -11.94 -18.14
N LYS A 257 -1.21 -12.39 -18.88
CA LYS A 257 -2.20 -11.53 -19.53
C LYS A 257 -3.48 -11.58 -18.71
N PHE A 258 -3.93 -10.42 -18.26
CA PHE A 258 -5.15 -10.31 -17.46
C PHE A 258 -6.34 -10.00 -18.36
N GLY A 259 -6.19 -9.02 -19.27
CA GLY A 259 -7.32 -8.52 -20.06
C GLY A 259 -8.48 -8.05 -19.17
N TRP A 260 -8.17 -7.59 -17.96
CA TRP A 260 -9.16 -7.16 -16.98
C TRP A 260 -9.56 -5.73 -17.27
N GLU A 261 -10.85 -5.44 -17.15
CA GLU A 261 -11.41 -4.13 -17.44
C GLU A 261 -12.45 -3.74 -16.39
N ASN A 262 -12.48 -2.45 -16.05
CA ASN A 262 -13.49 -1.85 -15.19
C ASN A 262 -13.78 -0.41 -15.60
N GLU A 263 -15.00 0.04 -15.35
CA GLU A 263 -15.45 1.39 -15.69
C GLU A 263 -15.77 2.18 -14.42
N LEU A 264 -15.33 3.43 -14.37
CA LEU A 264 -15.64 4.38 -13.32
C LEU A 264 -16.41 5.56 -13.93
N GLU A 265 -17.67 5.71 -13.55
CA GLU A 265 -18.51 6.82 -14.01
C GLU A 265 -18.43 8.02 -13.05
N PHE A 266 -18.38 9.22 -13.64
CA PHE A 266 -18.37 10.50 -12.96
C PHE A 266 -19.49 11.37 -13.53
N ASN A 267 -20.56 11.59 -12.76
CA ASN A 267 -21.70 12.39 -13.20
C ASN A 267 -21.40 13.89 -13.27
N SER A 268 -20.43 14.36 -12.50
CA SER A 268 -19.96 15.74 -12.51
C SER A 268 -18.57 15.75 -11.89
N ALA A 269 -17.54 16.13 -12.65
CA ALA A 269 -16.21 16.30 -12.10
C ALA A 269 -16.20 17.48 -11.11
N ASP A 270 -15.68 17.24 -9.91
CA ASP A 270 -15.51 18.28 -8.89
C ASP A 270 -14.05 18.69 -8.74
N GLU A 271 -13.80 19.66 -7.85
CA GLU A 271 -12.44 20.14 -7.56
C GLU A 271 -11.54 19.04 -6.99
N GLU A 272 -12.12 18.08 -6.25
CA GLU A 272 -11.39 16.96 -5.65
C GLU A 272 -10.89 15.97 -6.71
N LEU A 273 -11.73 15.60 -7.68
CA LEU A 273 -11.33 14.76 -8.81
C LEU A 273 -10.28 15.45 -9.68
N LEU A 274 -10.46 16.75 -9.93
CA LEU A 274 -9.48 17.53 -10.70
C LEU A 274 -8.12 17.60 -9.99
N ASP A 275 -8.11 17.89 -8.69
CA ASP A 275 -6.89 17.91 -7.88
C ASP A 275 -6.22 16.53 -7.85
N TYR A 276 -7.02 15.47 -7.72
CA TYR A 276 -6.57 14.08 -7.76
C TYR A 276 -5.86 13.76 -9.09
N PHE A 277 -6.43 14.14 -10.23
CA PHE A 277 -5.76 13.94 -11.53
C PHE A 277 -4.48 14.77 -11.65
N LEU A 278 -4.47 16.01 -11.17
CA LEU A 278 -3.32 16.90 -11.32
C LEU A 278 -2.11 16.51 -10.47
N HIS A 279 -2.34 16.02 -9.26
CA HIS A 279 -1.30 15.91 -8.23
C HIS A 279 -1.08 14.49 -7.69
N SER A 280 -1.97 13.56 -8.02
CA SER A 280 -1.95 12.22 -7.45
C SER A 280 -1.51 11.15 -8.46
N VAL A 281 -1.42 9.93 -7.96
CA VAL A 281 -1.05 8.74 -8.74
C VAL A 281 -2.07 7.64 -8.50
N ALA A 282 -2.21 6.75 -9.45
CA ALA A 282 -2.78 5.44 -9.17
C ALA A 282 -1.68 4.42 -8.92
N VAL A 283 -1.97 3.42 -8.08
CA VAL A 283 -1.01 2.39 -7.68
C VAL A 283 -1.52 1.01 -8.08
N PHE A 284 -0.64 0.22 -8.69
CA PHE A 284 -0.87 -1.16 -9.14
C PHE A 284 0.07 -2.15 -8.43
#